data_AF-A0A7C6AWW9-F1
#
_entry.id   AF-A0A7C6AWW9-F1
#
_cell.length_a   1.000
_cell.length_b   1.000
_cell.length_c   1.000
_cell.angle_alpha   90.00
_cell.angle_beta   90.00
_cell.angle_gamma   90.00
#
_symmetry.space_group_name_H-M   'P 1'
#
loop_
_entity.id
_entity.type
_entity.pdbx_description
1 polymer ?
#
loop_
_entity_poly.entity_id
_entity_poly.type
_entity_poly.pdbx_seq_one_letter_code
_entity_poly.pdbx_strand_id
1 'polypeptide(L)'
;MSEIEIPLFPLRTVLFPGGSMPLRIFEPRYLEMVSECLKSGNPFGICLIRDGSETGKAATFQQIGTLANISYWQRLPNGMLGITVQGGQRFQILSSHTR
;
A
#
# COMPACT_ATOMS: atom_id res chain seq x y z
N MET A 1 20.49 -9.08 5.99
CA MET A 1 19.25 -8.50 5.42
C MET A 1 18.66 -7.63 6.51
N SER A 2 18.18 -6.42 6.18
CA SER A 2 17.55 -5.53 7.16
C SER A 2 16.06 -5.85 7.30
N GLU A 3 15.58 -5.89 8.53
CA GLU A 3 14.15 -6.03 8.85
C GLU A 3 13.55 -4.64 9.06
N ILE A 4 12.32 -4.44 8.57
CA ILE A 4 11.58 -3.19 8.70
C ILE A 4 10.12 -3.51 9.02
N GLU A 5 9.49 -2.63 9.81
CA GLU A 5 8.05 -2.65 10.01
C GLU A 5 7.42 -1.59 9.11
N ILE A 6 6.49 -2.02 8.24
CA ILE A 6 5.80 -1.16 7.28
C ILE A 6 4.32 -1.51 7.24
N PRO A 7 3.44 -0.53 6.97
CA PRO A 7 2.05 -0.84 6.72
C PRO A 7 1.89 -1.57 5.39
N LEU A 8 0.86 -2.43 5.31
CA LEU A 8 0.57 -3.23 4.12
C LEU A 8 -0.76 -2.80 3.49
N PHE A 9 -0.77 -2.73 2.17
CA PHE A 9 -1.94 -2.44 1.34
C PHE A 9 -2.19 -3.59 0.36
N PRO A 10 -3.06 -4.55 0.72
CA PRO A 10 -3.42 -5.66 -0.16
C PRO A 10 -4.28 -5.18 -1.34
N LEU A 11 -3.89 -5.54 -2.56
CA LEU A 11 -4.61 -5.23 -3.80
C LEU A 11 -4.76 -6.48 -4.68
N ARG A 12 -5.68 -6.47 -5.65
CA ARG A 12 -5.78 -7.48 -6.72
C ARG A 12 -4.79 -7.25 -7.86
N THR A 13 -4.03 -6.16 -7.80
CA THR A 13 -3.02 -5.79 -8.80
C THR A 13 -1.63 -5.79 -8.17
N VAL A 14 -0.62 -6.13 -8.97
CA VAL A 14 0.79 -6.10 -8.56
C VAL A 14 1.45 -4.79 -8.99
N LEU A 15 2.31 -4.25 -8.12
CA LEU A 15 3.25 -3.18 -8.46
C LEU A 15 4.62 -3.79 -8.69
N PHE A 16 5.20 -3.58 -9.88
CA PHE A 16 6.58 -3.97 -10.14
C PHE A 16 7.57 -2.86 -9.75
N PRO A 17 8.82 -3.21 -9.38
CA PRO A 17 9.89 -2.23 -9.20
C PRO A 17 10.02 -1.30 -10.42
N GLY A 18 10.12 0.01 -10.18
CA GLY A 18 10.15 1.05 -11.21
C GLY A 18 8.78 1.39 -11.82
N GLY A 19 7.75 0.56 -11.61
CA GLY A 19 6.40 0.81 -12.10
C GLY A 19 5.72 1.99 -11.41
N SER A 20 4.77 2.62 -12.10
CA SER A 20 3.92 3.68 -11.55
C SER A 20 2.46 3.21 -11.53
N MET A 21 1.76 3.48 -10.43
CA MET A 21 0.36 3.07 -10.27
C MET A 21 -0.46 4.18 -9.60
N PRO A 22 -1.53 4.67 -10.26
CA PRO A 22 -2.50 5.55 -9.61
C PRO A 22 -3.43 4.73 -8.72
N LEU A 23 -3.70 5.23 -7.51
CA LEU A 23 -4.60 4.62 -6.54
C LEU A 23 -5.62 5.64 -6.05
N ARG A 24 -6.81 5.14 -5.74
CA ARG A 24 -7.89 5.91 -5.12
C ARG A 24 -8.20 5.33 -3.76
N ILE A 25 -8.04 6.14 -2.73
CA ILE A 25 -8.16 5.72 -1.33
C ILE A 25 -9.47 6.25 -0.77
N PHE A 26 -10.24 5.36 -0.14
CA PHE A 26 -11.54 5.69 0.45
C PHE A 26 -11.82 5.00 1.77
N GLU A 27 -11.21 3.85 2.05
CA GLU A 27 -11.36 3.23 3.36
C GLU A 27 -10.62 4.01 4.44
N PRO A 28 -11.26 4.30 5.59
CA PRO A 28 -10.66 5.08 6.67
C PRO A 28 -9.28 4.61 7.11
N ARG A 29 -9.09 3.29 7.29
CA ARG A 29 -7.79 2.69 7.68
C ARG A 29 -6.66 2.99 6.68
N TYR A 30 -6.96 3.03 5.39
CA TYR A 30 -5.96 3.32 4.36
C TYR A 30 -5.76 4.82 4.17
N LEU A 31 -6.78 5.65 4.45
CA LEU A 31 -6.62 7.10 4.51
C LEU A 31 -5.65 7.49 5.64
N GLU A 32 -5.79 6.88 6.82
CA GLU A 32 -4.88 7.08 7.94
C GLU A 32 -3.45 6.64 7.59
N MET A 33 -3.30 5.40 7.10
CA MET A 33 -2.01 4.86 6.63
C MET A 33 -1.33 5.78 5.62
N VAL A 34 -2.04 6.21 4.58
CA VAL A 34 -1.48 7.08 3.53
C VAL A 34 -1.11 8.45 4.08
N SER A 35 -1.90 9.01 5.01
CA SER A 35 -1.58 10.25 5.70
C SER A 35 -0.28 10.12 6.53
N GLU A 36 -0.07 9.00 7.21
CA GLU A 36 1.18 8.75 7.94
C GLU A 36 2.38 8.61 7.00
N CYS A 37 2.23 7.88 5.88
CA CYS A 37 3.28 7.75 4.86
C CYS A 37 3.63 9.11 4.23
N LEU A 38 2.65 9.95 3.93
CA LEU A 38 2.88 11.30 3.40
C LEU A 38 3.64 12.19 4.39
N LYS A 39 3.34 12.08 5.70
CA LYS A 39 4.02 12.89 6.75
C LYS A 39 5.45 12.42 7.02
N SER A 40 5.67 11.11 7.04
CA SER A 40 6.97 10.51 7.37
C SER A 40 7.91 10.38 6.17
N GLY A 41 7.37 10.37 4.95
CA GLY A 41 8.11 10.03 3.74
C GLY A 41 8.42 8.53 3.61
N ASN A 42 7.92 7.69 4.53
CA ASN A 42 8.17 6.26 4.49
C ASN A 42 7.27 5.56 3.46
N PRO A 43 7.77 4.51 2.79
CA PRO A 43 6.95 3.69 1.91
C PRO A 43 5.96 2.83 2.69
N PHE A 44 4.97 2.32 1.98
CA PHE A 44 4.14 1.20 2.42
C PHE A 44 4.35 0.00 1.50
N GLY A 45 3.92 -1.19 1.91
CA GLY A 45 4.02 -2.40 1.09
C GLY A 45 2.75 -2.66 0.30
N ILE A 46 2.87 -2.91 -1.01
CA ILE A 46 1.76 -3.43 -1.83
C ILE A 46 1.93 -4.94 -2.01
N CYS A 47 0.88 -5.69 -1.67
CA CYS A 47 0.87 -7.15 -1.75
C CYS A 47 -0.32 -7.63 -2.55
N LEU A 48 -0.13 -8.70 -3.33
CA LEU A 48 -1.22 -9.33 -4.07
C LEU A 48 -2.14 -10.08 -3.11
N ILE A 49 -3.44 -9.83 -3.18
CA ILE A 49 -4.46 -10.59 -2.46
C ILE A 49 -4.44 -12.04 -2.96
N ARG A 50 -4.33 -12.98 -2.02
CA ARG A 50 -4.43 -14.43 -2.26
C ARG A 50 -5.88 -14.89 -2.13
N ASP A 51 -6.57 -14.44 -1.07
CA ASP A 51 -7.98 -14.74 -0.81
C ASP A 51 -8.65 -13.55 -0.10
N GLY A 52 -9.92 -13.28 -0.42
CA GLY A 52 -10.68 -12.14 0.08
C GLY A 52 -10.88 -11.02 -0.94
N SER A 53 -11.09 -9.80 -0.44
CA SER A 53 -11.38 -8.59 -1.23
C SER A 53 -10.48 -7.43 -0.81
N GLU A 54 -10.31 -6.43 -1.67
CA GLU A 54 -9.60 -5.18 -1.36
C GLU A 54 -10.29 -4.39 -0.24
N THR A 55 -11.60 -4.62 -0.08
CA THR A 55 -12.44 -3.90 0.85
C THR A 55 -13.07 -4.78 1.91
N GLY A 56 -13.22 -4.25 3.12
CA GLY A 56 -13.93 -4.92 4.21
C GLY A 56 -13.00 -5.79 5.06
N LYS A 57 -13.33 -7.08 5.20
CA LYS A 57 -12.54 -8.01 6.05
C LYS A 57 -11.09 -8.08 5.58
N ALA A 58 -10.17 -8.31 6.52
CA ALA A 58 -8.75 -8.47 6.20
C ALA A 58 -8.55 -9.62 5.19
N ALA A 59 -7.99 -9.29 4.03
CA ALA A 59 -7.63 -10.27 3.02
C ALA A 59 -6.36 -11.01 3.41
N THR A 60 -6.22 -12.24 2.94
CA THR A 60 -4.91 -12.90 2.93
C THR A 60 -4.15 -12.45 1.69
N PHE A 61 -2.82 -12.38 1.79
CA PHE A 61 -1.96 -11.87 0.73
C PHE A 61 -0.75 -12.77 0.51
N GLN A 62 -0.15 -12.63 -0.66
CA GLN A 62 1.12 -13.27 -0.99
C GLN A 62 2.25 -12.73 -0.09
N GLN A 63 3.22 -13.58 0.23
CA GLN A 63 4.33 -13.21 1.13
C GLN A 63 5.35 -12.27 0.48
N ILE A 64 5.32 -12.10 -0.85
CA ILE A 64 6.19 -11.17 -1.57
C ILE A 64 5.38 -9.97 -2.01
N GLY A 65 5.90 -8.78 -1.68
CA GLY A 65 5.32 -7.50 -2.07
C GLY A 65 6.37 -6.54 -2.60
N THR A 66 5.92 -5.34 -2.97
CA THR A 66 6.77 -4.26 -3.46
C THR A 66 6.56 -3.01 -2.62
N LEU A 67 7.66 -2.36 -2.21
CA LEU A 67 7.59 -1.06 -1.54
C LEU A 67 7.01 -0.03 -2.49
N ALA A 68 6.06 0.77 -2.02
CA ALA A 68 5.39 1.80 -2.77
C ALA A 68 5.70 3.16 -2.14
N ASN A 69 6.39 4.01 -2.90
CA ASN A 69 6.67 5.39 -2.50
C ASN A 69 5.62 6.30 -3.13
N ILE A 70 5.03 7.20 -2.35
CA ILE A 70 4.06 8.16 -2.88
C ILE A 70 4.81 9.25 -3.64
N SER A 71 4.64 9.30 -4.96
CA SER A 71 5.28 10.30 -5.82
C SER A 71 4.40 11.53 -6.06
N TYR A 72 3.08 11.36 -5.93
CA TYR A 72 2.10 12.44 -6.12
C TYR A 72 0.83 12.16 -5.33
N TRP A 73 0.16 13.21 -4.85
CA TRP A 73 -1.15 13.12 -4.22
C TRP A 73 -2.02 14.31 -4.58
N GLN A 74 -3.34 14.10 -4.58
CA GLN A 74 -4.34 15.12 -4.79
C GLN A 74 -5.65 14.78 -4.08
N ARG A 75 -6.37 15.81 -3.64
CA ARG A 75 -7.76 15.64 -3.21
C ARG A 75 -8.66 15.70 -4.43
N LEU A 76 -9.46 14.65 -4.63
CA LEU A 76 -10.36 14.55 -5.77
C LEU A 76 -11.65 15.37 -5.52
N PRO A 77 -12.36 15.81 -6.56
CA PRO A 77 -13.58 16.62 -6.43
C PRO A 77 -14.70 15.98 -5.59
N ASN A 78 -14.71 14.64 -5.52
CA ASN A 78 -15.65 13.86 -4.71
C ASN A 78 -15.20 13.66 -3.25
N GLY A 79 -14.15 14.35 -2.82
CA GLY A 79 -13.60 14.28 -1.48
C GLY A 79 -12.66 13.10 -1.22
N MET A 80 -12.51 12.17 -2.18
CA MET A 80 -11.59 11.03 -2.05
C MET A 80 -10.13 11.46 -2.21
N LEU A 81 -9.20 10.66 -1.69
CA LEU A 81 -7.77 10.89 -1.86
C LEU A 81 -7.25 10.10 -3.07
N GLY A 82 -6.68 10.80 -4.05
CA GLY A 82 -5.95 10.19 -5.15
C GLY A 82 -4.45 10.24 -4.89
N ILE A 83 -3.76 9.12 -5.05
CA ILE A 83 -2.28 9.07 -4.97
C ILE A 83 -1.71 8.41 -6.22
N THR A 84 -0.47 8.73 -6.56
CA THR A 84 0.34 7.94 -7.49
C THR A 84 1.53 7.41 -6.71
N VAL A 85 1.80 6.13 -6.87
CA VAL A 85 2.95 5.47 -6.24
C VAL A 85 3.95 4.99 -7.27
N GLN A 86 5.22 4.94 -6.85
CA GLN A 86 6.30 4.34 -7.60
C GLN A 86 6.85 3.10 -6.88
N GLY A 87 7.02 2.02 -7.63
CA GLY A 87 7.54 0.75 -7.13
C GLY A 87 9.02 0.84 -6.79
N GLY A 88 9.36 0.52 -5.55
CA GLY A 88 10.73 0.38 -5.05
C GLY A 88 11.18 -1.08 -5.02
N GLN A 89 11.94 -1.42 -3.98
CA GLN A 89 12.45 -2.78 -3.79
C GLN A 89 11.33 -3.76 -3.42
N ARG A 90 11.53 -5.03 -3.78
CA ARG A 90 10.68 -6.13 -3.29
C ARG A 90 11.03 -6.44 -1.84
N PHE A 91 10.05 -6.93 -1.10
CA PHE A 91 10.24 -7.43 0.27
C PHE A 91 9.53 -8.77 0.44
N GLN A 92 9.96 -9.51 1.47
CA GLN A 92 9.30 -10.71 1.94
C GLN A 92 8.70 -10.45 3.32
N ILE A 93 7.46 -10.86 3.51
CA ILE A 93 6.75 -10.76 4.79
C ILE A 93 7.21 -11.89 5.69
N LEU A 94 7.76 -11.53 6.84
CA LEU A 94 8.14 -12.47 7.89
C LEU A 94 7.01 -12.67 8.91
N SER A 95 6.32 -11.59 9.26
CA SER A 95 5.15 -11.58 10.14
C SER A 95 4.23 -10.41 9.79
N SER A 96 2.96 -10.49 10.19
CA SER A 96 1.97 -9.42 9.99
C SER A 96 0.92 -9.44 11.09
N HIS A 97 0.48 -8.27 11.51
CA HIS A 97 -0.51 -8.10 12.58
C HIS A 97 -1.51 -7.03 12.15
N THR A 98 -2.77 -7.16 12.58
CA THR A 98 -3.77 -6.11 12.40
C THR A 98 -3.83 -5.28 13.67
N ARG A 99 -3.79 -3.94 13.54
CA ARG A 99 -4.02 -3.03 14.65
C ARG A 99 -5.51 -2.96 14.99
#